data_AF-A0A6V8SH45-F1
#
_entry.id   AF-A0A6V8SH45-F1
#
_cell.length_a   1.000
_cell.length_b   1.000
_cell.length_c   1.000
_cell.angle_alpha   90.00
_cell.angle_beta   90.00
_cell.angle_gamma   90.00
#
_symmetry.space_group_name_H-M   'P 1'
#
loop_
_entity.id
_entity.type
_entity.pdbx_description
1 polymer ?
#
loop_
_entity_poly.entity_id
_entity_poly.type
_entity_poly.pdbx_seq_one_letter_code
_entity_poly.pdbx_strand_id
1 'polypeptide(L)' 'MKLRPLHIVILSIQSIAMLLNLYSIFIKKVQDYNGHIIAFLLIAFIMILSLKSWSLSEQNKNKV' A
#
# COMPACT_ATOMS: atom_id res chain seq x y z
N MET A 1 5.13 -18.05 -6.26
CA MET A 1 4.32 -17.30 -5.28
C MET A 1 2.95 -17.02 -5.91
N LYS A 2 1.87 -17.63 -5.41
CA LYS A 2 0.51 -17.35 -5.90
C LYS A 2 -0.14 -16.33 -4.95
N LEU A 3 -0.33 -15.10 -5.41
CA LEU A 3 -1.08 -14.09 -4.67
C LEU A 3 -2.55 -14.51 -4.63
N ARG A 4 -3.16 -14.52 -3.43
CA ARG A 4 -4.61 -14.72 -3.32
C ARG A 4 -5.33 -13.53 -3.97
N PRO A 5 -6.48 -13.73 -4.65
CA PRO A 5 -7.23 -12.67 -5.30
C PRO A 5 -7.48 -11.45 -4.40
N LEU A 6 -7.77 -11.68 -3.11
CA LEU A 6 -7.99 -10.62 -2.13
C LEU A 6 -6.75 -9.72 -1.91
N HIS A 7 -5.53 -10.28 -1.92
CA HIS A 7 -4.31 -9.48 -1.75
C HIS A 7 -4.05 -8.59 -2.96
N ILE A 8 -4.38 -9.08 -4.15
CA ILE A 8 -4.28 -8.30 -5.39
C ILE A 8 -5.22 -7.09 -5.31
N VAL A 9 -6.45 -7.29 -4.83
CA VAL A 9 -7.41 -6.19 -4.64
C VAL A 9 -6.89 -5.16 -3.63
N ILE A 10 -6.36 -5.60 -2.48
CA ILE A 10 -5.81 -4.70 -1.45
C ILE A 10 -4.64 -3.87 -2.00
N LEU A 11 -3.69 -4.52 -2.69
CA LEU A 11 -2.54 -3.85 -3.29
C LEU A 11 -2.96 -2.84 -4.37
N SER A 12 -3.94 -3.19 -5.20
CA SER A 12 -4.49 -2.28 -6.22
C SER A 12 -5.12 -1.04 -5.60
N ILE A 13 -5.91 -1.19 -4.53
CA ILE A 13 -6.52 -0.05 -3.81
C ILE A 13 -5.42 0.85 -3.21
N GLN A 14 -4.39 0.25 -2.61
CA GLN A 14 -3.26 0.99 -2.03
C GLN A 14 -2.49 1.78 -3.10
N SER A 15 -2.23 1.19 -4.28
CA SER A 15 -1.60 1.89 -5.39
C SER A 15 -2.43 3.07 -5.90
N ILE A 16 -3.76 2.90 -6.05
CA ILE A 16 -4.64 4.00 -6.45
C ILE A 16 -4.61 5.13 -5.41
N ALA A 17 -4.64 4.80 -4.12
CA ALA A 17 -4.57 5.79 -3.04
C ALA A 17 -3.25 6.56 -3.03
N MET A 18 -2.11 5.91 -3.35
CA MET A 18 -0.82 6.61 -3.52
C MET A 18 -0.85 7.57 -4.71
N LEU A 19 -1.39 7.13 -5.85
CA LEU A 19 -1.51 7.98 -7.04
C LEU A 19 -2.38 9.21 -6.79
N LEU A 20 -3.48 9.06 -6.06
CA LEU A 20 -4.34 10.19 -5.69
C LEU A 20 -3.64 11.18 -4.76
N ASN A 21 -2.86 10.70 -3.79
CA ASN A 21 -2.06 11.58 -2.92
C ASN A 21 -0.97 12.32 -3.71
N LEU A 22 -0.25 11.63 -4.60
CA LEU A 22 0.73 12.22 -5.50
C LEU A 22 0.10 13.27 -6.42
N TYR A 23 -1.07 12.96 -7.01
CA TYR A 23 -1.82 13.88 -7.86
C TYR A 23 -2.23 15.15 -7.09
N SER A 24 -2.74 14.98 -5.87
CA SER A 24 -3.13 16.09 -5.00
C SER A 24 -1.94 17.01 -4.70
N ILE A 25 -0.78 16.41 -4.39
CA ILE A 25 0.47 17.10 -4.13
C ILE A 25 1.00 17.86 -5.37
N PHE A 26 1.17 17.17 -6.50
CA PHE A 26 1.91 17.70 -7.65
C PHE A 26 1.05 18.56 -8.58
N ILE A 27 -0.22 18.18 -8.80
CA ILE A 27 -1.12 18.86 -9.74
C ILE A 27 -2.01 19.85 -9.01
N LYS A 28 -2.66 19.42 -7.92
CA LYS A 28 -3.62 20.28 -7.21
C LYS A 28 -2.95 21.27 -6.25
N LYS A 29 -1.65 21.09 -5.94
CA LYS A 29 -0.84 21.93 -5.03
C LYS A 29 -1.61 22.35 -3.77
N VAL A 30 -2.23 21.37 -3.12
CA VAL A 30 -3.03 21.64 -1.91
C VAL A 30 -2.14 22.26 -0.83
N GLN A 31 -2.66 23.26 -0.11
CA GLN A 31 -1.95 23.88 1.01
C GLN A 31 -1.58 22.86 2.11
N ASP A 32 -2.40 21.82 2.29
CA ASP A 32 -2.15 20.71 3.21
C ASP A 32 -1.20 19.63 2.64
N TYR A 33 -0.12 20.06 1.99
CA TYR A 33 0.91 19.20 1.42
C TYR A 33 1.46 18.19 2.45
N ASN A 34 1.64 18.61 3.69
CA ASN A 34 2.12 17.76 4.78
C ASN A 34 1.15 16.62 5.12
N GLY A 35 -0.17 16.87 5.08
CA GLY A 35 -1.18 15.84 5.34
C GLY A 35 -1.15 14.73 4.28
N HIS A 36 -0.96 15.11 3.02
CA HIS A 36 -0.82 14.16 1.92
C HIS A 36 0.49 13.36 1.96
N ILE A 37 1.61 13.97 2.39
CA ILE A 37 2.85 13.23 2.62
C ILE A 37 2.67 12.18 3.70
N ILE A 38 2.07 12.55 4.84
CA ILE A 38 1.85 11.62 5.95
C ILE A 38 0.95 10.46 5.49
N ALA A 39 -0.10 10.76 4.72
CA ALA A 39 -0.97 9.75 4.14
C ALA A 39 -0.21 8.81 3.18
N PHE A 40 0.65 9.36 2.33
CA PHE A 40 1.50 8.56 1.43
C PHE A 40 2.44 7.62 2.22
N LEU A 41 3.09 8.14 3.26
CA LEU A 41 3.97 7.37 4.15
C LEU A 41 3.22 6.23 4.86
N LEU A 42 2.02 6.50 5.36
CA LEU A 42 1.13 5.51 5.97
C LEU A 42 0.73 4.42 4.98
N ILE A 43 0.32 4.79 3.76
CA ILE A 43 -0.08 3.81 2.74
C ILE A 43 1.12 2.92 2.36
N ALA A 44 2.31 3.51 2.18
CA ALA A 44 3.53 2.76 1.90
C ALA A 44 3.88 1.80 3.05
N PHE A 45 3.75 2.24 4.30
CA PHE A 45 3.99 1.40 5.47
C PHE A 45 3.02 0.21 5.55
N ILE A 46 1.72 0.44 5.32
CA ILE A 46 0.72 -0.63 5.29
C ILE A 46 0.98 -1.60 4.14
N MET A 47 1.43 -1.11 2.99
CA MET A 47 1.78 -1.95 1.84
C MET A 47 2.95 -2.90 2.16
N ILE A 48 4.00 -2.39 2.83
CA ILE A 48 5.13 -3.22 3.30
C ILE A 48 4.65 -4.26 4.32
N LEU A 49 3.80 -3.87 5.28
CA LEU A 49 3.24 -4.81 6.26
C LEU A 49 2.39 -5.90 5.59
N SER A 50 1.59 -5.54 4.58
CA SER A 50 0.76 -6.47 3.83
C SER A 50 1.62 -7.50 3.09
N LEU A 51 2.69 -7.05 2.43
CA LEU A 51 3.66 -7.93 1.76
C LEU A 51 4.42 -8.83 2.75
N LYS A 52 4.84 -8.28 3.90
CA LYS A 52 5.54 -9.04 4.94
C LYS A 52 4.63 -10.08 5.60
N SER A 53 3.39 -9.73 5.89
CA SER A 53 2.36 -10.63 6.41
C SER A 53 2.12 -11.81 5.45
N TRP A 54 2.05 -11.53 4.16
CA TRP A 54 1.92 -12.56 3.14
C TRP A 54 3.17 -13.46 3.05
N SER A 55 4.37 -12.87 3.07
CA SER A 55 5.63 -13.63 3.07
C SER A 55 5.71 -14.59 4.27
N LEU A 56 5.32 -14.13 5.46
CA LEU A 56 5.22 -14.96 6.67
C LEU A 56 4.14 -16.05 6.53
N SER A 57 2.99 -15.74 5.94
CA SER A 57 1.92 -16.72 5.71
C SER A 57 2.36 -17.85 4.76
N GLU A 58 3.10 -17.54 3.69
CA GLU A 58 3.63 -18.55 2.77
C GLU A 58 4.76 -19.38 3.42
N GLN A 59 5.62 -18.76 4.23
CA GLN A 59 6.62 -19.50 5.01
C GLN A 59 5.99 -20.47 6.00
N ASN A 60 4.89 -20.09 6.63
CA ASN A 60 4.21 -20.94 7.60
C ASN A 60 3.49 -22.12 6.90
N LYS A 61 2.90 -21.92 5.73
CA LYS A 61 2.32 -23.02 4.93
C LYS A 61 3.35 -24.04 4.44
N ASN A 62 4.59 -23.63 4.17
CA ASN A 62 5.66 -24.55 3.73
C ASN A 62 6.31 -25.32 4.90
N LYS A 63 5.95 -25.01 6.16
CA LYS A 63 6.43 -25.73 7.36
C LYS A 63 5.46 -26.80 7.85
N VAL A 64 4.24 -26.85 7.32
CA VAL A 64 3.21 -27.87 7.59
C VAL A 64 3.17 -28.84 6.42
#